data_AF-A0A438IJX6-F1
#
_entry.id   AF-A0A438IJX6-F1
#
_cell.length_a   1.000
_cell.length_b   1.000
_cell.length_c   1.000
_cell.angle_alpha   90.00
_cell.angle_beta   90.00
_cell.angle_gamma   90.00
#
_symmetry.space_group_name_H-M   'P 1'
#
loop_
_entity.id
_entity.type
_entity.pdbx_description
1 polymer ?
#
loop_
_entity_poly.entity_id
_entity_poly.type
_entity_poly.pdbx_seq_one_letter_code
_entity_poly.pdbx_strand_id
1 'polypeptide(L)'
;MQENMSVTSYYNMMKSSWQELDLFYDLEWSCADNSAQYQRTVEKDHVMKFLVNLNKDLDEVKDSVLEKEPLPSINKGFSKIKREESCKGVMMGKNMSNNENSTLNATNKTTAAA
;
A
#
# COMPACT_ATOMS: atom_id res chain seq x y z
N MET A 1 15.37 2.86 0.02
CA MET A 1 15.03 1.74 -0.88
C MET A 1 14.35 0.64 -0.06
N GLN A 2 13.53 -0.20 -0.71
CA GLN A 2 12.80 -1.31 -0.09
C GLN A 2 13.73 -2.45 0.33
N GLU A 3 14.76 -2.75 -0.47
CA GLU A 3 15.73 -3.81 -0.21
C GLU A 3 15.03 -5.17 0.02
N ASN A 4 15.37 -5.87 1.11
CA ASN A 4 14.79 -7.17 1.47
C ASN A 4 13.43 -7.07 2.21
N MET A 5 12.85 -5.87 2.38
CA MET A 5 11.55 -5.71 3.02
C MET A 5 10.39 -6.03 2.07
N SER A 6 9.26 -6.45 2.62
CA SER A 6 8.01 -6.46 1.84
C SER A 6 7.54 -5.03 1.53
N VAL A 7 6.78 -4.84 0.45
CA VAL A 7 6.13 -3.56 0.13
C VAL A 7 5.28 -3.06 1.30
N THR A 8 4.64 -3.96 2.04
CA THR A 8 3.85 -3.60 3.24
C THR A 8 4.74 -3.06 4.36
N SER A 9 5.85 -3.71 4.66
CA SER A 9 6.82 -3.26 5.69
C SER A 9 7.42 -1.91 5.30
N TYR A 10 7.85 -1.77 4.04
CA TYR A 10 8.47 -0.55 3.53
C TYR A 10 7.48 0.63 3.50
N TYR A 11 6.23 0.40 3.09
CA TYR A 11 5.18 1.41 3.13
C TYR A 11 4.90 1.90 4.54
N ASN A 12 4.76 0.98 5.51
CA ASN A 12 4.52 1.34 6.91
C ASN A 12 5.67 2.17 7.48
N MET A 13 6.93 1.82 7.19
CA MET A 13 8.11 2.58 7.63
C MET A 13 8.05 4.04 7.13
N MET A 14 7.81 4.27 5.84
CA MET A 14 7.68 5.64 5.31
C MET A 14 6.47 6.37 5.87
N LYS A 15 5.33 5.67 6.05
CA LYS A 15 4.15 6.26 6.65
C LYS A 15 4.43 6.78 8.06
N SER A 16 5.14 6.02 8.90
CA SER A 16 5.58 6.49 10.21
C SER A 16 6.45 7.74 10.11
N SER A 17 7.45 7.75 9.23
CA SER A 17 8.29 8.94 9.03
C SER A 17 7.49 10.17 8.56
N TRP A 18 6.50 10.00 7.68
CA TRP A 18 5.63 11.10 7.28
C TRP A 18 4.75 11.61 8.44
N GLN A 19 4.20 10.71 9.26
CA GLN A 19 3.43 11.09 10.45
C GLN A 19 4.28 11.82 11.51
N GLU A 20 5.56 11.46 11.64
CA GLU A 20 6.53 12.18 12.49
C GLU A 20 6.85 13.58 11.94
N LEU A 21 6.99 13.72 10.62
CA LEU A 21 7.19 15.03 9.97
C LEU A 21 5.92 15.91 10.07
N ASP A 22 4.74 15.35 9.90
CA ASP A 22 3.45 16.04 10.06
C ASP A 22 3.28 16.58 11.50
N LEU A 23 3.78 15.85 12.51
CA LEU A 23 3.79 16.29 13.91
C LEU A 23 4.87 17.34 14.20
N PHE A 24 6.00 17.30 13.50
CA PHE A 24 7.09 18.25 13.67
C PHE A 24 6.81 19.61 13.00
N TYR A 25 6.21 19.58 11.80
CA TYR A 25 5.84 20.77 11.03
C TYR A 25 4.38 21.17 11.28
N ASP A 26 4.04 21.44 12.54
CA ASP A 26 2.71 21.96 12.93
C ASP A 26 2.48 23.36 12.32
N LEU A 27 1.94 23.35 11.10
CA LEU A 27 1.86 24.51 10.20
C LEU A 27 0.48 25.17 10.29
N GLU A 28 0.43 26.36 10.91
CA GLU A 28 -0.75 27.20 10.89
C GLU A 28 -0.98 27.80 9.48
N TRP A 29 -2.02 27.32 8.79
CA TRP A 29 -2.41 27.82 7.47
C TRP A 29 -3.44 28.95 7.59
N SER A 30 -3.13 30.12 7.04
CA SER A 30 -4.05 31.28 7.03
C SER A 30 -5.25 31.13 6.08
N CYS A 31 -5.26 30.12 5.19
CA CYS A 31 -6.31 29.89 4.20
C CYS A 31 -6.42 28.39 3.86
N ALA A 32 -7.66 27.90 3.71
CA ALA A 32 -7.95 26.50 3.38
C ALA A 32 -7.50 26.09 1.97
N ASP A 33 -7.49 27.00 0.99
CA ASP A 33 -7.03 26.70 -0.36
C ASP A 33 -5.51 26.45 -0.39
N ASN A 34 -4.75 27.21 0.41
CA ASN A 34 -3.31 27.04 0.55
C ASN A 34 -2.96 25.70 1.20
N SER A 35 -3.67 25.30 2.28
CA SER A 35 -3.45 24.01 2.93
C SER A 35 -3.86 22.85 2.02
N ALA A 36 -4.96 22.95 1.27
CA ALA A 36 -5.39 21.94 0.30
C ALA A 36 -4.45 21.85 -0.93
N GLN A 37 -3.80 22.95 -1.34
CA GLN A 37 -2.75 22.91 -2.36
C GLN A 37 -1.47 22.26 -1.81
N TYR A 38 -1.06 22.59 -0.58
CA TYR A 38 0.09 21.97 0.07
C TYR A 38 -0.10 20.46 0.25
N GLN A 39 -1.23 20.02 0.81
CA GLN A 39 -1.55 18.60 1.00
C GLN A 39 -1.51 17.81 -0.32
N ARG A 40 -2.03 18.38 -1.43
CA ARG A 40 -1.94 17.75 -2.76
C ARG A 40 -0.50 17.65 -3.29
N THR A 41 0.37 18.60 -2.95
CA THR A 41 1.80 18.55 -3.29
C THR A 41 2.51 17.48 -2.45
N VAL A 42 2.29 17.47 -1.13
CA VAL A 42 2.84 16.47 -0.20
C VAL A 42 2.40 15.04 -0.58
N GLU A 43 1.13 14.83 -0.94
CA GLU A 43 0.66 13.51 -1.37
C GLU A 43 1.36 13.03 -2.65
N LYS A 44 1.55 13.91 -3.65
CA LYS A 44 2.33 13.58 -4.87
C LYS A 44 3.79 13.24 -4.54
N ASP A 45 4.40 14.01 -3.65
CA ASP A 45 5.74 13.77 -3.14
C ASP A 45 5.86 12.41 -2.46
N HIS A 46 4.88 12.04 -1.63
CA HIS A 46 4.81 10.74 -0.95
C HIS A 46 4.65 9.58 -1.94
N VAL A 47 3.80 9.73 -2.96
CA VAL A 47 3.66 8.75 -4.06
C VAL A 47 4.99 8.55 -4.78
N MET A 48 5.67 9.62 -5.18
CA MET A 48 6.95 9.53 -5.88
C MET A 48 8.06 8.93 -5.01
N LYS A 49 8.19 9.39 -3.75
CA LYS A 49 9.18 8.87 -2.79
C LYS A 49 8.99 7.38 -2.51
N PHE A 50 7.73 6.92 -2.41
CA PHE A 50 7.39 5.50 -2.33
C PHE A 50 7.85 4.75 -3.59
N LEU A 51 7.38 5.15 -4.77
CA LEU A 51 7.62 4.42 -6.03
C LEU A 51 9.10 4.35 -6.41
N VAL A 52 9.85 5.45 -6.32
CA VAL A 52 11.27 5.52 -6.72
C VAL A 52 12.15 4.55 -5.92
N ASN A 53 11.79 4.28 -4.67
CA ASN A 53 12.56 3.44 -3.76
C ASN A 53 12.14 1.97 -3.72
N LEU A 54 11.03 1.59 -4.38
CA LEU A 54 10.64 0.19 -4.54
C LEU A 54 11.66 -0.57 -5.39
N ASN A 55 11.72 -1.88 -5.18
CA ASN A 55 12.61 -2.78 -5.92
C ASN A 55 12.30 -2.81 -7.43
N LYS A 56 13.33 -3.06 -8.25
CA LYS A 56 13.27 -2.98 -9.72
C LYS A 56 12.36 -4.02 -10.38
N ASP A 57 12.10 -5.14 -9.71
CA ASP A 57 11.14 -6.15 -10.17
C ASP A 57 9.69 -5.62 -10.21
N LEU A 58 9.43 -4.46 -9.60
CA LEU A 58 8.15 -3.75 -9.61
C LEU A 58 8.11 -2.58 -10.63
N ASP A 59 9.13 -2.37 -11.46
CA ASP A 59 9.22 -1.22 -12.39
C ASP A 59 8.01 -1.11 -13.34
N GLU A 60 7.57 -2.21 -13.95
CA GLU A 60 6.38 -2.24 -14.82
C GLU A 60 5.09 -1.74 -14.11
N VAL A 61 4.88 -2.15 -12.86
CA VAL A 61 3.69 -1.73 -12.09
C VAL A 61 3.85 -0.31 -11.54
N LYS A 62 5.08 0.16 -11.30
CA LYS A 62 5.40 1.56 -10.98
C LYS A 62 5.06 2.46 -12.16
N ASP A 63 5.53 2.13 -13.36
CA ASP A 63 5.26 2.91 -14.58
C ASP A 63 3.74 2.98 -14.83
N SER A 64 3.04 1.85 -14.70
CA SER A 64 1.57 1.81 -14.81
C SER A 64 0.81 2.53 -13.67
N VAL A 65 1.49 2.97 -12.60
CA VAL A 65 0.95 3.92 -11.60
C VAL A 65 1.24 5.36 -12.03
N LEU A 66 2.42 5.64 -12.59
CA LEU A 66 2.86 6.95 -13.07
C LEU A 66 2.10 7.42 -14.32
N GLU A 67 1.69 6.50 -15.20
CA GLU A 67 0.87 6.76 -16.41
C GLU A 67 -0.53 7.31 -16.13
N LYS A 68 -0.96 7.43 -14.87
CA LYS A 68 -2.31 7.85 -14.51
C LYS A 68 -2.38 9.36 -14.28
N GLU A 69 -3.25 10.00 -15.07
CA GLU A 69 -3.66 11.40 -14.95
C GLU A 69 -5.10 11.45 -14.37
N PRO A 70 -5.34 12.08 -13.20
CA PRO A 70 -4.33 12.55 -12.24
C PRO A 70 -3.64 11.38 -11.52
N LEU A 71 -2.43 11.64 -11.01
CA LEU A 71 -1.65 10.66 -10.24
C LEU A 71 -2.48 10.11 -9.06
N PRO A 72 -2.54 8.78 -8.85
CA PRO A 72 -3.39 8.18 -7.83
C PRO A 72 -2.86 8.48 -6.43
N SER A 73 -3.77 8.50 -5.45
CA SER A 73 -3.42 8.63 -4.04
C SER A 73 -2.46 7.52 -3.58
N ILE A 74 -1.67 7.82 -2.55
CA ILE A 74 -0.65 6.91 -2.02
C ILE A 74 -1.23 5.52 -1.67
N ASN A 75 -2.43 5.47 -1.08
CA ASN A 75 -3.11 4.21 -0.76
C ASN A 75 -3.50 3.39 -2.01
N LYS A 76 -3.92 4.05 -3.10
CA LYS A 76 -4.25 3.39 -4.38
C LYS A 76 -2.99 2.85 -5.07
N GLY A 77 -1.92 3.64 -5.08
CA GLY A 77 -0.59 3.21 -5.54
C GLY A 77 -0.12 1.98 -4.76
N PHE A 78 -0.06 2.09 -3.42
CA PHE A 78 0.30 1.00 -2.51
C PHE A 78 -0.49 -0.29 -2.77
N SER A 79 -1.82 -0.20 -2.88
CA SER A 79 -2.69 -1.36 -3.11
C SER A 79 -2.37 -2.06 -4.43
N LYS A 80 -2.05 -1.31 -5.49
CA LYS A 80 -1.68 -1.87 -6.80
C LYS A 80 -0.31 -2.55 -6.76
N ILE A 81 0.69 -1.90 -6.16
CA ILE A 81 2.05 -2.46 -5.99
C ILE A 81 2.02 -3.72 -5.11
N LYS A 82 1.33 -3.69 -3.95
CA LYS A 82 1.22 -4.83 -3.03
C LYS A 82 0.59 -6.06 -3.67
N ARG A 83 -0.42 -5.86 -4.52
CA ARG A 83 -1.03 -6.95 -5.29
C ARG A 83 -0.01 -7.58 -6.24
N GLU A 84 0.78 -6.77 -6.92
CA GLU A 84 1.80 -7.25 -7.86
C GLU A 84 2.92 -8.04 -7.16
N GLU A 85 3.44 -7.53 -6.04
CA GLU A 85 4.41 -8.24 -5.18
C GLU A 85 3.89 -9.65 -4.82
N SER A 86 2.61 -9.73 -4.40
CA SER A 86 1.97 -11.00 -4.06
C SER A 86 1.82 -11.93 -5.27
N CYS A 87 1.37 -11.41 -6.42
CA CYS A 87 1.24 -12.19 -7.67
C CYS A 87 2.59 -12.75 -8.15
N LYS A 88 3.66 -11.94 -8.15
CA LYS A 88 5.01 -12.39 -8.50
C LYS A 88 5.55 -13.43 -7.52
N GLY A 89 5.25 -13.28 -6.22
CA GLY A 89 5.55 -14.29 -5.20
C GLY A 89 4.93 -15.66 -5.51
N VAL A 90 3.66 -15.71 -5.90
CA VAL A 90 2.98 -16.97 -6.32
C VAL A 90 3.61 -17.52 -7.59
N MET A 91 3.76 -16.70 -8.64
CA MET A 91 4.27 -17.15 -9.94
C MET A 91 5.70 -17.71 -9.86
N MET A 92 6.53 -17.17 -8.98
CA MET A 92 7.91 -17.63 -8.75
C MET A 92 8.02 -18.82 -7.79
N GLY A 93 6.91 -19.44 -7.37
CA GLY A 93 6.90 -20.58 -6.46
C GLY A 93 7.38 -20.24 -5.04
N LYS A 94 7.40 -18.96 -4.68
CA LYS A 94 7.80 -18.49 -3.35
C LYS A 94 6.61 -18.73 -2.41
N ASN A 95 6.55 -19.95 -1.85
CA ASN A 95 5.47 -20.42 -0.99
C ASN A 95 5.04 -19.36 0.02
N MET A 96 3.88 -18.74 -0.21
CA MET A 96 3.24 -17.93 0.82
C MET A 96 2.78 -18.87 1.93
N SER A 97 3.43 -18.77 3.09
CA SER A 97 2.91 -19.34 4.34
C SER A 97 1.67 -18.54 4.75
N ASN A 98 0.55 -18.82 4.10
CA ASN A 98 -0.76 -18.30 4.47
C ASN A 98 -1.20 -19.05 5.74
N ASN A 99 -0.83 -18.49 6.88
CA ASN A 99 -1.45 -18.86 8.14
C ASN A 99 -2.87 -18.26 8.20
N GLU A 100 -3.85 -19.07 8.63
CA GLU A 100 -5.22 -18.67 9.01
C GLU A 100 -6.13 -18.06 7.89
N ASN A 101 -7.33 -18.57 7.56
CA ASN A 101 -8.12 -19.68 8.10
C ASN A 101 -8.93 -20.37 6.98
N SER A 102 -8.80 -21.69 6.86
CA SER A 102 -9.73 -22.51 6.07
C SER A 102 -10.74 -23.16 7.02
N THR A 103 -12.01 -22.76 6.94
CA THR A 103 -13.08 -23.35 7.76
C THR A 103 -14.33 -23.60 6.92
N LEU A 104 -14.33 -24.73 6.22
CA LEU A 104 -15.55 -25.36 5.69
C LEU A 104 -15.93 -26.52 6.62
N ASN A 105 -16.62 -26.21 7.72
CA ASN A 105 -17.19 -27.20 8.63
C ASN A 105 -18.69 -27.40 8.33
N ALA A 106 -18.97 -28.09 7.21
CA ALA A 106 -20.29 -28.64 6.93
C ALA A 106 -20.70 -29.60 8.05
N THR A 107 -21.46 -29.10 9.01
CA THR A 107 -21.87 -29.86 10.19
C THR A 107 -23.31 -30.31 10.02
N ASN A 108 -23.49 -31.55 9.56
CA ASN A 108 -24.79 -32.20 9.46
C ASN A 108 -25.46 -32.24 10.84
N LYS A 109 -26.72 -31.82 10.94
CA LYS A 109 -27.59 -32.11 12.08
C LYS A 109 -28.86 -32.82 11.62
N THR A 110 -28.96 -34.08 12.04
CA THR A 110 -30.14 -34.96 11.90
C THR A 110 -31.02 -34.82 13.14
N THR A 111 -32.30 -35.26 13.04
CA THR A 111 -33.31 -35.41 14.14
C THR A 111 -33.79 -34.11 14.81
N ALA A 112 -35.05 -33.91 15.20
CA ALA A 112 -36.34 -34.63 15.04
C ALA A 112 -37.49 -33.57 15.16
N ALA A 113 -38.80 -33.83 15.22
CA ALA A 113 -39.64 -35.05 15.30
C ALA A 113 -41.06 -34.74 14.74
N ALA A 114 -41.96 -35.73 14.72
CA ALA A 114 -43.43 -35.58 14.65
C ALA A 114 -44.10 -36.75 15.39
#